data_AF-A0A6G3U3Y1-F1
#
_entry.id   AF-A0A6G3U3Y1-F1
#
_cell.length_a   1.000
_cell.length_b   1.000
_cell.length_c   1.000
_cell.angle_alpha   90.00
_cell.angle_beta   90.00
_cell.angle_gamma   90.00
#
_symmetry.space_group_name_H-M   'P 1'
#
loop_
_entity.id
_entity.type
_entity.pdbx_description
1 polymer ?
#
loop_
_entity_poly.entity_id
_entity_poly.type
_entity_poly.pdbx_seq_one_letter_code
_entity_poly.pdbx_strand_id
1 'polypeptide(L)'
;MTPRDDSESSPSRWSDLDRPPLNATSLRRGLVREGGLWRAVDVVQRTGSTNTDLVARAADGTADEGTVLVAEEQTAARGRLDRQWTAPPRSGLFFSVLLRPAEVPVHHWGWLPLLTGVAVATGLSRAAGVDTALKWPNDLLVTVGDQERKAGGILAERAGDDAVVIGVGVNVTLRAGELPVPQAGSLTLAGAVSTDRDPLLRGVLRSLEDWYGRWRGAGGDAAACGLQETYAAGCAT
;
A
#
# COMPACT_ATOMS: atom_id res chain seq x y z
N MET A 1 -4.68 41.88 26.51
CA MET A 1 -4.98 40.45 26.33
C MET A 1 -4.84 40.17 24.85
N THR A 2 -3.64 39.78 24.42
CA THR A 2 -3.35 39.49 23.01
C THR A 2 -4.04 38.17 22.65
N PRO A 3 -4.82 38.10 21.56
CA PRO A 3 -5.43 36.84 21.14
C PRO A 3 -4.32 35.83 20.84
N ARG A 4 -4.44 34.62 21.40
CA ARG A 4 -3.61 33.48 20.98
C ARG A 4 -4.04 33.13 19.56
N ASP A 5 -3.07 33.17 18.67
CA ASP A 5 -3.17 32.67 17.30
C ASP A 5 -3.12 31.14 17.40
N ASP A 6 -4.28 30.48 17.46
CA ASP A 6 -4.42 29.02 17.42
C ASP A 6 -4.28 28.51 15.97
N SER A 7 -3.31 29.02 15.22
CA SER A 7 -2.81 28.35 14.02
C SER A 7 -1.86 27.25 14.45
N GLU A 8 -2.41 26.07 14.76
CA GLU A 8 -1.63 24.83 14.87
C GLU A 8 -0.84 24.67 13.57
N SER A 9 0.43 25.07 13.62
CA SER A 9 1.35 24.98 12.51
C SER A 9 1.45 23.51 12.11
N SER A 10 0.90 23.14 10.96
CA SER A 10 1.17 21.84 10.37
C SER A 10 2.69 21.66 10.32
N PRO A 11 3.25 20.62 10.96
CA PRO A 11 4.69 20.46 11.05
C PRO A 11 5.29 20.45 9.64
N SER A 12 6.41 21.16 9.47
CA SER A 12 7.11 21.26 8.18
C SER A 12 7.24 19.88 7.51
N ARG A 13 7.17 19.84 6.17
CA ARG A 13 7.41 18.61 5.38
C ARG A 13 8.77 17.96 5.66
N TRP A 14 9.70 18.71 6.26
CA TRP A 14 11.06 18.30 6.62
C TRP A 14 11.26 18.16 8.14
N SER A 15 10.19 18.02 8.91
CA SER A 15 10.25 17.94 10.38
C SER A 15 11.00 16.72 10.92
N ASP A 16 11.18 15.68 10.10
CA ASP A 16 11.94 14.47 10.42
C ASP A 16 12.81 14.14 9.21
N LEU A 17 14.13 14.34 9.35
CA LEU A 17 15.09 14.12 8.27
C LEU A 17 15.37 12.62 8.03
N ASP A 18 15.06 11.76 9.00
CA ASP A 18 15.13 10.30 8.82
C ASP A 18 13.92 9.76 8.05
N ARG A 19 12.91 10.60 7.83
CA ARG A 19 11.68 10.30 7.09
C ARG A 19 11.40 11.39 6.05
N PRO A 20 12.24 11.51 5.01
CA PRO A 20 12.03 12.53 3.99
C PRO A 20 10.68 12.34 3.29
N PRO A 21 10.05 13.42 2.81
CA PRO A 21 8.82 13.33 2.03
C PRO A 21 9.07 12.61 0.70
N LEU A 22 8.04 11.92 0.21
CA LEU A 22 8.00 11.29 -1.10
C LEU A 22 8.16 12.34 -2.20
N ASN A 23 8.90 11.99 -3.25
CA ASN A 23 9.10 12.88 -4.39
C ASN A 23 8.04 12.60 -5.47
N ALA A 24 6.90 13.29 -5.38
CA ALA A 24 5.78 13.13 -6.30
C ALA A 24 6.18 13.23 -7.79
N THR A 25 7.06 14.16 -8.14
CA THR A 25 7.53 14.35 -9.53
C THR A 25 8.36 13.15 -10.00
N SER A 26 9.24 12.64 -9.15
CA SER A 26 10.09 11.48 -9.43
C SER A 26 9.26 10.20 -9.53
N LEU A 27 8.28 10.01 -8.63
CA LEU A 27 7.33 8.92 -8.67
C LEU A 27 6.51 8.92 -9.97
N ARG A 28 5.89 10.06 -10.33
CA ARG A 28 5.12 10.18 -11.59
C ARG A 28 5.97 9.83 -12.80
N ARG A 29 7.19 10.37 -12.89
CA ARG A 29 8.12 10.06 -13.98
C ARG A 29 8.50 8.58 -14.05
N GLY A 30 8.63 7.91 -12.91
CA GLY A 30 9.06 6.51 -12.83
C GLY A 30 7.94 5.47 -13.01
N LEU A 31 6.67 5.87 -12.87
CA LEU A 31 5.51 4.98 -12.82
C LEU A 31 4.49 5.24 -13.94
N VAL A 32 4.25 6.50 -14.30
CA VAL A 32 3.31 6.84 -15.37
C VAL A 32 4.04 6.75 -16.70
N ARG A 33 3.81 5.66 -17.42
CA ARG A 33 4.45 5.34 -18.70
C ARG A 33 3.39 5.05 -19.76
N GLU A 34 3.72 5.34 -21.01
CA GLU A 34 2.87 4.96 -22.14
C GLU A 34 2.70 3.42 -22.16
N GLY A 35 1.46 2.98 -22.38
CA GLY A 35 1.10 1.55 -22.33
C GLY A 35 1.11 0.90 -20.95
N GLY A 36 1.47 1.64 -19.89
CA GLY A 36 1.43 1.13 -18.51
C GLY A 36 0.04 1.20 -17.86
N LEU A 37 -0.13 0.45 -16.78
CA LEU A 37 -1.36 0.49 -15.98
C LEU A 37 -1.55 1.83 -15.27
N TRP A 38 -0.50 2.35 -14.64
CA TRP A 38 -0.60 3.54 -13.81
C TRP A 38 -0.74 4.81 -14.65
N ARG A 39 -1.83 5.55 -14.44
CA ARG A 39 -2.18 6.76 -15.20
C ARG A 39 -1.96 8.04 -14.40
N ALA A 40 -2.12 7.97 -13.09
CA ALA A 40 -1.90 9.09 -12.19
C ALA A 40 -1.29 8.59 -10.88
N VAL A 41 -0.36 9.37 -10.33
CA VAL A 41 0.21 9.15 -8.99
C VAL A 41 0.14 10.47 -8.24
N ASP A 42 -0.73 10.55 -7.25
CA ASP A 42 -0.91 11.73 -6.42
C ASP A 42 -0.39 11.49 -5.02
N VAL A 43 0.38 12.46 -4.50
CA VAL A 43 0.91 12.42 -3.14
C VAL A 43 0.28 13.56 -2.35
N VAL A 44 -0.50 13.21 -1.33
CA VAL A 44 -1.10 14.16 -0.38
C VAL A 44 -0.33 14.15 0.94
N GLN A 45 -0.26 15.29 1.62
CA GLN A 45 0.44 15.36 2.90
C GLN A 45 -0.33 14.69 4.03
N ARG A 46 -1.66 14.83 4.03
CA ARG A 46 -2.53 14.28 5.06
C ARG A 46 -3.89 14.03 4.46
N THR A 47 -4.51 12.91 4.83
CA THR A 47 -5.92 12.62 4.58
C THR A 47 -6.49 11.81 5.74
N GLY A 48 -7.81 11.64 5.80
CA GLY A 48 -8.44 10.63 6.64
C GLY A 48 -8.03 9.23 6.16
N SER A 49 -8.34 8.89 4.90
CA SER A 49 -7.96 7.60 4.32
C SER A 49 -7.82 7.65 2.80
N THR A 50 -6.69 7.14 2.28
CA THR A 50 -6.49 7.03 0.82
C THR A 50 -7.55 6.14 0.17
N ASN A 51 -8.04 5.13 0.88
CA ASN A 51 -9.10 4.25 0.38
C ASN A 51 -10.43 4.99 0.27
N THR A 52 -10.83 5.69 1.33
CA THR A 52 -12.07 6.47 1.36
C THR A 52 -12.06 7.52 0.26
N ASP A 53 -10.97 8.27 0.14
CA ASP A 53 -10.83 9.32 -0.85
C ASP A 53 -10.90 8.76 -2.27
N LEU A 54 -10.22 7.64 -2.54
CA LEU A 54 -10.16 7.08 -3.89
C LEU A 54 -11.47 6.37 -4.28
N VAL A 55 -12.20 5.78 -3.32
CA VAL A 55 -13.56 5.28 -3.53
C VAL A 55 -14.50 6.43 -3.89
N ALA A 56 -14.43 7.56 -3.17
CA ALA A 56 -15.23 8.74 -3.48
C ALA A 56 -14.92 9.29 -4.87
N ARG A 57 -13.63 9.46 -5.20
CA ARG A 57 -13.22 9.93 -6.55
C ARG A 57 -13.69 9.02 -7.67
N ALA A 58 -13.66 7.70 -7.44
CA ALA A 58 -14.17 6.72 -8.41
C ALA A 58 -15.68 6.85 -8.62
N ALA A 59 -16.45 7.03 -7.53
CA ALA A 59 -17.90 7.23 -7.59
C ALA A 59 -18.29 8.56 -8.28
N ASP A 60 -17.51 9.61 -8.05
CA ASP A 60 -17.72 10.93 -8.65
C ASP A 60 -17.21 11.02 -10.11
N GLY A 61 -16.62 9.95 -10.65
CA GLY A 61 -16.06 9.93 -12.01
C GLY A 61 -14.82 10.82 -12.18
N THR A 62 -14.13 11.14 -11.09
CA THR A 62 -12.92 11.98 -11.08
C THR A 62 -11.62 11.19 -10.99
N ALA A 63 -11.70 9.85 -10.95
CA ALA A 63 -10.57 8.94 -11.02
C ALA A 63 -10.85 7.75 -11.95
N ASP A 64 -9.87 7.46 -12.82
CA ASP A 64 -9.88 6.35 -13.77
C ASP A 64 -9.02 5.17 -13.27
N GLU A 65 -9.14 4.01 -13.93
CA GLU A 65 -8.27 2.87 -13.69
C GLU A 65 -6.79 3.29 -13.76
N GLY A 66 -6.00 2.80 -12.80
CA GLY A 66 -4.58 3.14 -12.71
C GLY A 66 -4.29 4.44 -11.96
N THR A 67 -5.30 5.06 -11.34
CA THR A 67 -5.08 6.14 -10.37
C THR A 67 -4.50 5.57 -9.08
N VAL A 68 -3.39 6.16 -8.63
CA VAL A 68 -2.72 5.86 -7.36
C VAL A 68 -2.78 7.10 -6.47
N LEU A 69 -3.33 6.96 -5.26
CA LEU A 69 -3.32 7.99 -4.24
C LEU A 69 -2.43 7.54 -3.08
N VAL A 70 -1.41 8.34 -2.77
CA VAL A 70 -0.44 8.10 -1.70
C VAL A 70 -0.57 9.21 -0.67
N ALA A 71 -0.52 8.87 0.62
CA ALA A 71 -0.53 9.82 1.71
C ALA A 71 0.75 9.73 2.54
N GLU A 72 1.28 10.88 2.95
CA GLU A 72 2.35 10.92 3.97
C GLU A 72 1.80 10.58 5.36
N GLU A 73 0.53 10.85 5.61
CA GLU A 73 -0.17 10.57 6.87
C GLU A 73 -1.64 10.27 6.61
N GLN A 74 -2.17 9.27 7.32
CA GLN A 74 -3.60 8.99 7.39
C GLN A 74 -4.10 9.14 8.83
N THR A 75 -5.10 9.98 9.07
CA THR A 75 -5.65 10.23 10.41
C THR A 75 -6.84 9.32 10.77
N ALA A 76 -7.42 8.67 9.78
CA ALA A 76 -8.56 7.76 9.92
C ALA A 76 -8.36 6.52 9.02
N ALA A 77 -7.14 5.98 8.97
CA ALA A 77 -6.86 4.77 8.19
C ALA A 77 -7.66 3.58 8.71
N ARG A 78 -8.15 2.77 7.76
CA ARG A 78 -9.02 1.63 8.03
C ARG A 78 -8.29 0.33 7.73
N GLY A 79 -8.45 -0.62 8.63
CA GLY A 79 -8.23 -2.04 8.40
C GLY A 79 -9.56 -2.76 8.19
N ARG A 80 -9.49 -4.09 8.08
CA ARG A 80 -10.69 -4.93 8.01
C ARG A 80 -11.45 -4.95 9.34
N LEU A 81 -12.74 -5.27 9.26
CA LEU A 81 -13.63 -5.41 10.42
C LEU A 81 -13.59 -4.15 11.31
N ASP A 82 -13.63 -2.98 10.65
CA ASP A 82 -13.62 -1.64 11.28
C ASP A 82 -12.45 -1.36 12.23
N ARG A 83 -11.36 -2.12 12.11
CA ARG A 83 -10.14 -1.86 12.87
C ARG A 83 -9.48 -0.58 12.38
N GLN A 84 -8.98 0.23 13.30
CA GLN A 84 -8.22 1.43 12.94
C GLN A 84 -6.75 1.06 12.71
N TRP A 85 -6.13 1.69 11.71
CA TRP A 85 -4.68 1.66 11.51
C TRP A 85 -4.10 3.02 11.89
N THR A 86 -3.01 3.03 12.65
CA THR A 86 -2.37 4.26 13.09
C THR A 86 -0.87 4.17 12.86
N ALA A 87 -0.29 5.26 12.35
CA ALA A 87 1.13 5.36 12.11
C ALA A 87 1.55 6.84 12.09
N PRO A 88 2.75 7.19 12.59
CA PRO A 88 3.28 8.54 12.47
C PRO A 88 3.42 8.97 11.00
N PRO A 89 3.39 10.28 10.71
CA PRO A 89 3.66 10.80 9.37
C PRO A 89 4.98 10.25 8.82
N ARG A 90 4.96 9.87 7.55
CA ARG A 90 6.13 9.43 6.77
C ARG A 90 6.82 8.15 7.27
N SER A 91 6.24 7.47 8.27
CA SER A 91 6.79 6.23 8.84
C SER A 91 6.56 4.99 7.98
N GLY A 92 5.74 5.10 6.93
CA GLY A 92 5.33 3.98 6.10
C GLY A 92 4.97 4.37 4.68
N LEU A 93 4.55 3.36 3.92
CA LEU A 93 3.86 3.50 2.65
C LEU A 93 2.37 3.34 2.89
N PHE A 94 1.61 4.39 2.57
CA PHE A 94 0.17 4.46 2.76
C PHE A 94 -0.44 4.88 1.43
N PHE A 95 -0.97 3.93 0.66
CA PHE A 95 -1.49 4.23 -0.66
C PHE A 95 -2.69 3.38 -1.01
N SER A 96 -3.47 3.87 -1.97
CA SER A 96 -4.57 3.14 -2.58
C SER A 96 -4.47 3.22 -4.09
N VAL A 97 -4.90 2.15 -4.76
CA VAL A 97 -4.99 2.08 -6.22
C VAL A 97 -6.41 1.79 -6.66
N LEU A 98 -6.82 2.36 -7.80
CA LEU A 98 -8.11 2.09 -8.43
C LEU A 98 -7.93 1.13 -9.61
N LEU A 99 -8.61 -0.02 -9.57
CA LEU A 99 -8.59 -1.05 -10.60
C LEU A 99 -10.00 -1.28 -11.16
N ARG A 100 -10.12 -1.51 -12.47
CA ARG A 100 -11.40 -1.79 -13.16
C ARG A 100 -11.29 -3.05 -14.03
N PRO A 101 -11.31 -4.25 -13.43
CA PRO A 101 -11.18 -5.51 -14.17
C PRO A 101 -12.52 -5.93 -14.78
N ALA A 102 -13.07 -5.10 -15.66
CA ALA A 102 -14.42 -5.26 -16.23
C ALA A 102 -14.58 -6.56 -17.03
N GLU A 103 -13.50 -7.09 -17.61
CA GLU A 103 -13.48 -8.35 -18.34
C GLU A 103 -13.43 -9.60 -17.44
N VAL A 104 -13.11 -9.43 -16.15
CA VAL A 104 -12.95 -10.55 -15.21
C VAL A 104 -14.24 -10.75 -14.40
N PRO A 105 -14.82 -11.96 -14.35
CA PRO A 105 -16.00 -12.22 -13.54
C PRO A 105 -15.80 -11.84 -12.07
N VAL A 106 -16.80 -11.16 -11.49
CA VAL A 106 -16.78 -10.61 -10.12
C VAL A 106 -16.37 -11.64 -9.05
N HIS A 107 -16.73 -12.91 -9.22
CA HIS A 107 -16.40 -13.95 -8.23
C HIS A 107 -14.88 -14.21 -8.12
N HIS A 108 -14.09 -13.84 -9.13
CA HIS A 108 -12.62 -13.90 -9.05
C HIS A 108 -12.01 -12.72 -8.29
N TRP A 109 -12.74 -11.62 -8.05
CA TRP A 109 -12.18 -10.41 -7.46
C TRP A 109 -11.73 -10.59 -6.01
N GLY A 110 -12.18 -11.66 -5.34
CA GLY A 110 -11.66 -12.08 -4.03
C GLY A 110 -10.16 -12.37 -4.01
N TRP A 111 -9.53 -12.58 -5.18
CA TRP A 111 -8.08 -12.75 -5.32
C TRP A 111 -7.30 -11.43 -5.29
N LEU A 112 -7.93 -10.27 -5.52
CA LEU A 112 -7.22 -8.99 -5.62
C LEU A 112 -6.42 -8.61 -4.35
N PRO A 113 -6.92 -8.80 -3.11
CA PRO A 113 -6.10 -8.61 -1.91
C PRO A 113 -4.89 -9.55 -1.84
N LEU A 114 -5.07 -10.82 -2.23
CA LEU A 114 -4.03 -11.85 -2.20
C LEU A 114 -2.95 -11.56 -3.24
N LEU A 115 -3.37 -11.20 -4.46
CA LEU A 115 -2.55 -10.68 -5.54
C LEU A 115 -1.71 -9.49 -5.06
N THR A 116 -2.36 -8.54 -4.39
CA THR A 116 -1.67 -7.36 -3.85
C THR A 116 -0.65 -7.76 -2.78
N GLY A 117 -0.94 -8.76 -1.95
CA GLY A 117 0.02 -9.33 -0.99
C GLY A 117 1.27 -9.85 -1.67
N VAL A 118 1.11 -10.71 -2.67
CA VAL A 118 2.23 -11.25 -3.47
C VAL A 118 3.01 -10.12 -4.14
N ALA A 119 2.31 -9.13 -4.70
CA ALA A 119 2.93 -8.00 -5.37
C ALA A 119 3.77 -7.15 -4.41
N VAL A 120 3.24 -6.84 -3.22
CA VAL A 120 3.92 -6.10 -2.15
C VAL A 120 5.15 -6.86 -1.68
N ALA A 121 5.01 -8.14 -1.33
CA ALA A 121 6.11 -8.99 -0.89
C ALA A 121 7.24 -9.04 -1.95
N THR A 122 6.89 -9.26 -3.21
CA THR A 122 7.84 -9.31 -4.33
C THR A 122 8.55 -7.96 -4.53
N GLY A 123 7.81 -6.84 -4.45
CA GLY A 123 8.36 -5.50 -4.60
C GLY A 123 9.31 -5.12 -3.47
N LEU A 124 8.93 -5.44 -2.22
CA LEU A 124 9.71 -5.13 -1.03
C LEU A 124 10.95 -6.01 -0.90
N SER A 125 10.88 -7.31 -1.20
CA SER A 125 12.07 -8.18 -1.17
C SER A 125 13.19 -7.63 -2.08
N ARG A 126 12.83 -7.18 -3.29
CA ARG A 126 13.80 -6.60 -4.24
C ARG A 126 14.35 -5.23 -3.83
N ALA A 127 13.52 -4.39 -3.20
CA ALA A 127 13.87 -2.99 -2.94
C ALA A 127 14.36 -2.71 -1.51
N ALA A 128 13.89 -3.48 -0.52
CA ALA A 128 14.26 -3.37 0.89
C ALA A 128 15.34 -4.38 1.31
N GLY A 129 15.48 -5.50 0.58
CA GLY A 129 16.37 -6.60 0.97
C GLY A 129 15.89 -7.34 2.23
N VAL A 130 14.57 -7.41 2.43
CA VAL A 130 13.95 -8.12 3.56
C VAL A 130 13.01 -9.18 3.02
N ASP A 131 13.11 -10.38 3.59
CA ASP A 131 12.15 -11.44 3.34
C ASP A 131 10.84 -11.13 4.08
N THR A 132 9.73 -11.27 3.37
CA THR A 132 8.39 -11.04 3.90
C THR A 132 7.55 -12.28 3.73
N ALA A 133 6.70 -12.58 4.70
CA ALA A 133 5.69 -13.62 4.57
C ALA A 133 4.28 -13.02 4.46
N LEU A 134 3.37 -13.78 3.89
CA LEU A 134 1.95 -13.44 3.85
C LEU A 134 1.21 -14.21 4.93
N LYS A 135 0.25 -13.56 5.58
CA LYS A 135 -0.70 -14.21 6.47
C LYS A 135 -2.09 -13.98 5.96
N TRP A 136 -2.81 -15.08 5.74
CA TRP A 136 -4.15 -15.01 5.19
C TRP A 136 -5.10 -14.21 6.10
N PRO A 137 -5.97 -13.36 5.53
CA PRO A 137 -6.09 -13.08 4.09
C PRO A 137 -5.21 -11.91 3.62
N ASN A 138 -4.81 -11.00 4.50
CA ASN A 138 -4.45 -9.64 4.08
C ASN A 138 -3.23 -9.05 4.79
N ASP A 139 -2.48 -9.85 5.53
CA ASP A 139 -1.43 -9.36 6.41
C ASP A 139 -0.05 -9.63 5.79
N LEU A 140 0.82 -8.63 5.83
CA LEU A 140 2.23 -8.76 5.50
C LEU A 140 3.03 -8.91 6.80
N LEU A 141 3.84 -9.94 6.89
CA LEU A 141 4.71 -10.24 8.02
C LEU A 141 6.18 -10.04 7.65
N VAL A 142 6.97 -9.69 8.66
CA VAL A 142 8.43 -9.66 8.61
C VAL A 142 8.98 -10.35 9.84
N THR A 143 10.15 -10.97 9.68
CA THR A 143 10.89 -11.55 10.80
C THR A 143 11.67 -10.47 11.53
N VAL A 144 11.45 -10.32 12.84
CA VAL A 144 12.20 -9.41 13.73
C VAL A 144 12.81 -10.25 14.85
N GLY A 145 14.14 -10.43 14.81
CA GLY A 145 14.79 -11.44 15.63
C GLY A 145 14.32 -12.83 15.21
N ASP A 146 13.74 -13.60 16.14
CA ASP A 146 13.18 -14.93 15.88
C ASP A 146 11.65 -14.94 15.80
N GLN A 147 11.02 -13.78 15.56
CA GLN A 147 9.56 -13.64 15.62
C GLN A 147 8.97 -13.03 14.34
N GLU A 148 7.90 -13.66 13.84
CA GLU A 148 7.05 -13.08 12.80
C GLU A 148 6.18 -11.95 13.36
N ARG A 149 6.28 -10.77 12.76
CA ARG A 149 5.56 -9.56 13.18
C ARG A 149 4.85 -8.90 12.03
N LYS A 150 3.66 -8.37 12.28
CA LYS A 150 2.85 -7.72 11.24
C LYS A 150 3.45 -6.37 10.86
N ALA A 151 3.94 -6.25 9.62
CA ALA A 151 4.46 -5.01 9.06
C ALA A 151 3.47 -4.30 8.15
N GLY A 152 2.44 -4.97 7.64
CA GLY A 152 1.50 -4.34 6.72
C GLY A 152 0.14 -4.99 6.65
N GLY A 153 -0.78 -4.31 6.00
CA GLY A 153 -2.15 -4.74 5.79
C GLY A 153 -2.69 -4.26 4.45
N ILE A 154 -3.58 -5.07 3.88
CA ILE A 154 -4.26 -4.82 2.61
C ILE A 154 -5.76 -4.74 2.83
N LEU A 155 -6.42 -3.79 2.19
CA LEU A 155 -7.86 -3.60 2.25
C LEU A 155 -8.41 -3.35 0.84
N ALA A 156 -9.18 -4.29 0.32
CA ALA A 156 -9.95 -4.08 -0.92
C ALA A 156 -11.38 -3.67 -0.59
N GLU A 157 -11.84 -2.61 -1.24
CA GLU A 157 -13.21 -2.11 -1.15
C GLU A 157 -13.79 -1.99 -2.55
N ARG A 158 -15.05 -2.38 -2.72
CA ARG A 158 -15.78 -2.16 -3.98
C ARG A 158 -16.00 -0.66 -4.15
N ALA A 159 -15.80 -0.16 -5.36
CA ALA A 159 -16.13 1.20 -5.76
C ALA A 159 -17.11 1.13 -6.93
N GLY A 160 -18.41 1.17 -6.64
CA GLY A 160 -19.44 0.83 -7.61
C GLY A 160 -19.41 -0.65 -8.02
N ASP A 161 -19.98 -0.95 -9.20
CA ASP A 161 -20.16 -2.32 -9.68
C ASP A 161 -18.95 -2.84 -10.48
N ASP A 162 -18.17 -1.92 -11.07
CA ASP A 162 -17.12 -2.20 -12.06
C ASP A 162 -15.70 -1.90 -11.56
N ALA A 163 -15.52 -1.45 -10.31
CA ALA A 163 -14.21 -1.11 -9.77
C ALA A 163 -13.93 -1.64 -8.36
N VAL A 164 -12.64 -1.75 -8.05
CA VAL A 164 -12.10 -2.04 -6.73
C VAL A 164 -11.02 -1.03 -6.38
N VAL A 165 -11.10 -0.48 -5.18
CA VAL A 165 -10.02 0.29 -4.58
C VAL A 165 -9.26 -0.62 -3.63
N ILE A 166 -7.95 -0.76 -3.85
CA ILE A 166 -7.08 -1.56 -2.97
C ILE A 166 -6.15 -0.62 -2.22
N GLY A 167 -6.32 -0.59 -0.90
CA GLY A 167 -5.49 0.13 0.05
C GLY A 167 -4.40 -0.76 0.61
N VAL A 168 -3.21 -0.20 0.74
CA VAL A 168 -2.02 -0.85 1.25
C VAL A 168 -1.37 0.06 2.28
N GLY A 169 -1.20 -0.46 3.48
CA GLY A 169 -0.40 0.14 4.54
C GLY A 169 0.81 -0.74 4.86
N VAL A 170 2.02 -0.20 4.79
CA VAL A 170 3.26 -0.89 5.17
C VAL A 170 4.08 -0.01 6.11
N ASN A 171 4.41 -0.54 7.28
CA ASN A 171 5.34 0.06 8.22
C ASN A 171 6.76 -0.06 7.67
N VAL A 172 7.36 1.08 7.30
CA VAL A 172 8.72 1.11 6.74
C VAL A 172 9.70 1.43 7.87
N THR A 173 9.61 2.64 8.43
CA THR A 173 10.53 3.16 9.45
C THR A 173 9.91 3.30 10.83
N LEU A 174 8.80 2.61 11.10
CA LEU A 174 8.17 2.60 12.44
C LEU A 174 9.17 2.03 13.47
N ARG A 175 9.46 2.83 14.50
CA ARG A 175 10.46 2.53 15.54
C ARG A 175 9.81 1.76 16.69
N ALA A 176 10.62 1.08 17.50
CA ALA A 176 10.13 0.28 18.63
C ALA A 176 9.25 1.09 19.62
N GLY A 177 9.58 2.36 19.87
CA GLY A 177 8.80 3.24 20.75
C GLY A 177 7.51 3.81 20.14
N GLU A 178 7.26 3.56 18.84
CA GLU A 178 6.08 4.04 18.12
C GLU A 178 5.11 2.91 17.78
N LEU A 179 5.43 1.67 18.19
CA LEU A 179 4.61 0.51 17.86
C LEU A 179 3.23 0.62 18.53
N PRO A 180 2.13 0.49 17.77
CA PRO A 180 0.78 0.53 18.36
C PRO A 180 0.52 -0.68 19.27
N VAL A 181 1.22 -1.79 19.00
CA VAL A 181 1.24 -3.02 19.82
C VAL A 181 2.63 -3.64 19.77
N PRO A 182 3.10 -4.34 20.83
CA PRO A 182 4.45 -4.92 20.87
C PRO A 182 4.77 -5.91 19.72
N GLN A 183 3.75 -6.54 19.15
CA GLN A 183 3.86 -7.53 18.08
C GLN A 183 3.88 -6.91 16.66
N ALA A 184 3.76 -5.59 16.55
CA ALA A 184 3.90 -4.90 15.27
C ALA A 184 5.37 -4.94 14.80
N GLY A 185 5.55 -5.02 13.48
CA GLY A 185 6.83 -5.01 12.80
C GLY A 185 6.95 -3.81 11.87
N SER A 186 8.15 -3.62 11.35
CA SER A 186 8.47 -2.67 10.28
C SER A 186 9.68 -3.14 9.51
N LEU A 187 9.89 -2.61 8.30
CA LEU A 187 11.07 -2.95 7.50
C LEU A 187 12.38 -2.60 8.25
N THR A 188 12.42 -1.46 8.95
CA THR A 188 13.57 -1.09 9.80
C THR A 188 13.82 -2.10 10.92
N LEU A 189 12.78 -2.55 11.62
CA LEU A 189 12.94 -3.53 12.70
C LEU A 189 13.38 -4.90 12.18
N ALA A 190 13.04 -5.22 10.94
CA ALA A 190 13.47 -6.44 10.25
C ALA A 190 14.86 -6.34 9.61
N GLY A 191 15.58 -5.22 9.80
CA GLY A 191 16.94 -5.05 9.29
C GLY A 191 17.02 -4.72 7.79
N ALA A 192 16.01 -4.03 7.23
CA ALA A 192 16.04 -3.63 5.83
C ALA A 192 17.31 -2.88 5.44
N VAL A 193 17.87 -3.27 4.30
CA VAL A 193 19.04 -2.64 3.67
C VAL A 193 18.68 -1.25 3.16
N SER A 194 17.44 -1.05 2.73
CA SER A 194 16.93 0.25 2.30
C SER A 194 15.53 0.50 2.85
N THR A 195 15.33 1.73 3.34
CA THR A 195 14.05 2.24 3.83
C THR A 195 13.57 3.45 3.02
N ASP A 196 14.22 3.74 1.89
CA ASP A 196 13.80 4.82 0.99
C ASP A 196 12.45 4.49 0.35
N ARG A 197 11.43 5.28 0.70
CA ARG A 197 10.04 5.00 0.33
C ARG A 197 9.77 5.18 -1.17
N ASP A 198 10.55 6.00 -1.86
CA ASP A 198 10.40 6.23 -3.30
C ASP A 198 10.67 4.97 -4.14
N PRO A 199 11.84 4.30 -4.04
CA PRO A 199 12.12 3.05 -4.74
C PRO A 199 11.25 1.89 -4.24
N LEU A 200 10.91 1.84 -2.93
CA LEU A 200 10.00 0.82 -2.39
C LEU A 200 8.63 0.89 -3.06
N LEU A 201 8.00 2.08 -3.10
CA LEU A 201 6.70 2.26 -3.75
C LEU A 201 6.75 1.92 -5.24
N ARG A 202 7.84 2.29 -5.93
CA ARG A 202 8.01 1.94 -7.35
C ARG A 202 8.09 0.43 -7.57
N GLY A 203 8.86 -0.27 -6.73
CA GLY A 203 8.99 -1.73 -6.79
C GLY A 203 7.65 -2.43 -6.58
N VAL A 204 6.90 -1.99 -5.56
CA VAL A 204 5.56 -2.51 -5.26
C VAL A 204 4.58 -2.27 -6.39
N LEU A 205 4.46 -1.06 -6.92
CA LEU A 205 3.49 -0.73 -7.97
C LEU A 205 3.81 -1.42 -9.31
N ARG A 206 5.09 -1.58 -9.66
CA ARG A 206 5.48 -2.35 -10.86
C ARG A 206 5.12 -3.82 -10.72
N SER A 207 5.40 -4.39 -9.54
CA SER A 207 5.02 -5.78 -9.22
C SER A 207 3.50 -5.97 -9.27
N LEU A 208 2.74 -5.00 -8.76
CA LEU A 208 1.27 -5.03 -8.79
C LEU A 208 0.72 -4.95 -10.23
N GLU A 209 1.28 -4.08 -11.06
CA GLU A 209 0.95 -4.00 -12.49
C GLU A 209 1.18 -5.34 -13.21
N ASP A 210 2.34 -5.97 -12.98
CA ASP A 210 2.69 -7.27 -13.59
C ASP A 210 1.71 -8.37 -13.17
N TRP A 211 1.44 -8.49 -11.87
CA TRP A 211 0.53 -9.52 -11.34
C TRP A 211 -0.91 -9.30 -11.79
N TYR A 212 -1.39 -8.05 -11.74
CA TYR A 212 -2.74 -7.70 -12.18
C TYR A 212 -2.93 -7.98 -13.68
N GLY A 213 -1.94 -7.65 -14.51
CA GLY A 213 -1.96 -7.96 -15.94
C GLY A 213 -2.02 -9.46 -16.23
N ARG A 214 -1.23 -10.27 -15.53
CA ARG A 214 -1.27 -11.75 -15.66
C ARG A 214 -2.62 -12.33 -15.25
N TRP A 215 -3.16 -11.86 -14.12
CA TRP A 215 -4.45 -12.32 -13.61
C TRP A 215 -5.60 -11.94 -14.55
N ARG A 216 -5.61 -10.72 -15.09
CA ARG A 216 -6.57 -10.30 -16.14
C ARG A 216 -6.43 -11.13 -17.41
N GLY A 217 -5.20 -11.34 -17.88
CA GLY A 217 -4.92 -12.15 -19.08
C GLY A 217 -5.35 -13.61 -18.95
N ALA A 218 -5.46 -14.13 -17.72
CA ALA A 218 -5.99 -15.45 -17.40
C ALA A 218 -7.50 -15.45 -17.08
N GLY A 219 -8.23 -14.37 -17.38
CA GLY A 219 -9.66 -14.26 -17.10
C GLY A 219 -10.02 -14.29 -15.61
N GLY A 220 -9.06 -13.97 -14.73
CA GLY A 220 -9.21 -14.03 -13.28
C GLY A 220 -8.85 -15.36 -12.62
N ASP A 221 -8.42 -16.35 -13.39
CA ASP A 221 -8.00 -17.65 -12.87
C ASP A 221 -6.62 -17.54 -12.20
N ALA A 222 -6.62 -17.59 -10.86
CA ALA A 222 -5.42 -17.48 -10.04
C ALA A 222 -4.50 -18.71 -10.16
N ALA A 223 -5.02 -19.89 -10.49
CA ALA A 223 -4.20 -21.07 -10.71
C ALA A 223 -3.51 -20.98 -12.07
N ALA A 224 -4.26 -20.62 -13.12
CA ALA A 224 -3.71 -20.51 -14.48
C ALA A 224 -2.61 -19.44 -14.61
N CYS A 225 -2.68 -18.35 -13.82
CA CYS A 225 -1.64 -17.31 -13.83
C CYS A 225 -0.52 -17.53 -12.80
N GLY A 226 -0.53 -18.65 -12.06
CA GLY A 226 0.46 -18.99 -11.03
C GLY A 226 0.36 -18.18 -9.72
N LEU A 227 -0.67 -17.34 -9.58
CA LEU A 227 -0.89 -16.54 -8.38
C LEU A 227 -1.18 -17.42 -7.16
N GLN A 228 -2.02 -18.44 -7.30
CA GLN A 228 -2.40 -19.32 -6.19
C GLN A 228 -1.19 -20.06 -5.63
N GLU A 229 -0.35 -20.61 -6.51
CA GLU A 229 0.90 -21.30 -6.12
C GLU A 229 1.87 -20.33 -5.43
N THR A 230 2.06 -19.14 -6.01
CA THR A 230 2.97 -18.14 -5.44
C THR A 230 2.49 -17.64 -4.08
N TYR A 231 1.18 -17.41 -3.92
CA TYR A 231 0.61 -17.02 -2.64
C TYR A 231 0.80 -18.13 -1.60
N ALA A 232 0.52 -19.39 -1.95
CA ALA A 232 0.69 -20.53 -1.05
C ALA A 232 2.14 -20.70 -0.61
N ALA A 233 3.11 -20.55 -1.53
CA ALA A 233 4.54 -20.66 -1.22
C ALA A 233 5.04 -19.54 -0.29
N GLY A 234 4.46 -18.35 -0.36
CA GLY A 234 4.79 -17.20 0.51
C GLY A 234 3.94 -17.09 1.77
N CYS A 235 2.99 -18.00 2.00
CA CYS A 235 2.06 -17.93 3.13
C CYS A 235 2.64 -18.63 4.37
N ALA A 236 2.61 -17.95 5.52
CA ALA A 236 3.06 -18.48 6.80
C ALA A 236 1.99 -19.29 7.56
N THR A 237 0.80 -19.45 6.98
CA THR A 237 -0.36 -20.15 7.58
C THR A 237 -1.00 -21.12 6.63
#